data_AF-A0A1G9G8T0-F1
#
_entry.id   AF-A0A1G9G8T0-F1
#
_cell.length_a   1.000
_cell.length_b   1.000
_cell.length_c   1.000
_cell.angle_alpha   90.00
_cell.angle_beta   90.00
_cell.angle_gamma   90.00
#
_symmetry.space_group_name_H-M   'P 1'
#
loop_
_entity.id
_entity.type
_entity.pdbx_description
1 polymer ?
#
loop_
_entity_poly.entity_id
_entity_poly.type
_entity_poly.pdbx_seq_one_letter_code
_entity_poly.pdbx_strand_id
1 'polypeptide(L)'
;MTPRSKRLTAYGSALLLVVASLTAATAATAVAAAPGAASSQELCGPGSALSFHRSAFPAKPEIDNKWLTLKPGMQRTTTGKVVSPDGTTARTVVSIVTGLTKVIDGVKTIAIWDRDYSNGELVESELAFFAQTRRGTVWLFGEYPEEYENGKLAGAPSTFISGMDKARAGIAMQAEPHRNTPAYVQAYAPSVDFLDCGDVKYKHLCVCVPKGCYDDVMVIDEFNPLDPPSAGHQRKYYAPRTGLIKVTAVGGEDQEFMDLVKIKKLNRTELAKVNARALAIDRRGYTVSKDVYAKTPRAVVTNR
;
A
#
# COMPACT_ATOMS: atom_id res chain seq x y z
N MET A 1 -2.47 -2.61 38.09
CA MET A 1 -3.02 -2.88 36.74
C MET A 1 -1.97 -2.48 35.74
N THR A 2 -1.26 -3.46 35.20
CA THR A 2 -0.18 -3.28 34.21
C THR A 2 -0.78 -2.89 32.86
N PRO A 3 -0.27 -1.83 32.19
CA PRO A 3 -0.70 -1.51 30.84
C PRO A 3 -0.19 -2.61 29.91
N ARG A 4 -1.10 -3.18 29.12
CA ARG A 4 -0.82 -4.21 28.13
C ARG A 4 -0.01 -3.56 27.01
N SER A 5 1.27 -3.90 26.90
CA SER A 5 2.15 -3.40 25.84
C SER A 5 1.57 -3.80 24.48
N LYS A 6 1.31 -2.80 23.64
CA LYS A 6 0.93 -2.98 22.24
C LYS A 6 2.19 -3.39 21.49
N ARG A 7 2.28 -4.64 21.06
CA ARG A 7 3.31 -5.07 20.10
C ARG A 7 2.89 -4.55 18.72
N LEU A 8 3.54 -3.50 18.26
CA LEU A 8 3.40 -2.98 16.90
C LEU A 8 4.16 -3.93 15.97
N THR A 9 3.44 -4.82 15.31
CA THR A 9 3.91 -5.54 14.13
C THR A 9 4.22 -4.52 13.06
N ALA A 10 5.44 -4.52 12.54
CA ALA A 10 5.88 -3.40 11.73
C ALA A 10 5.07 -3.24 10.44
N TYR A 11 4.69 -2.01 10.19
CA TYR A 11 3.79 -1.65 9.12
C TYR A 11 4.59 -1.34 7.86
N GLY A 12 4.42 -2.18 6.82
CA GLY A 12 4.16 -1.62 5.50
C GLY A 12 2.65 -1.44 5.44
N SER A 13 2.16 -0.20 5.34
CA SER A 13 0.75 0.20 5.44
C SER A 13 0.27 0.59 6.85
N ALA A 14 -0.05 1.88 6.99
CA ALA A 14 -0.42 2.61 8.20
C ALA A 14 -1.50 1.94 9.07
N LEU A 15 -1.34 2.02 10.40
CA LEU A 15 -2.42 1.76 11.34
C LEU A 15 -2.36 2.64 12.62
N LEU A 16 -3.17 3.70 12.62
CA LEU A 16 -4.34 3.91 13.48
C LEU A 16 -4.23 3.97 15.03
N LEU A 17 -4.64 5.12 15.60
CA LEU A 17 -5.14 5.27 16.98
C LEU A 17 -6.57 5.85 16.98
N VAL A 18 -7.55 5.08 17.48
CA VAL A 18 -8.90 5.55 17.81
C VAL A 18 -8.94 6.09 19.24
N VAL A 19 -9.45 7.31 19.44
CA VAL A 19 -9.90 7.81 20.75
C VAL A 19 -11.37 8.22 20.63
N ALA A 20 -12.25 7.49 21.31
CA ALA A 20 -13.66 7.82 21.44
C ALA A 20 -13.86 8.96 22.44
N SER A 21 -14.64 9.98 22.08
CA SER A 21 -15.19 10.95 23.04
C SER A 21 -16.69 11.16 22.81
N LEU A 22 -17.41 11.22 23.92
CA LEU A 22 -18.87 11.32 24.05
C LEU A 22 -19.43 12.63 23.47
N THR A 23 -20.66 12.51 22.97
CA THR A 23 -21.52 13.53 22.36
C THR A 23 -21.94 14.67 23.30
N ALA A 24 -22.00 15.88 22.76
CA ALA A 24 -22.96 16.91 23.16
C ALA A 24 -23.68 17.43 21.92
N ALA A 25 -25.01 17.36 21.93
CA ALA A 25 -25.88 17.73 20.82
C ALA A 25 -26.20 19.24 20.87
N THR A 26 -26.08 19.91 19.72
CA THR A 26 -26.76 21.19 19.46
C THR A 26 -27.41 21.13 18.07
N ALA A 27 -28.72 21.38 18.04
CA ALA A 27 -29.52 21.44 16.84
C ALA A 27 -29.22 22.73 16.07
N ALA A 28 -28.86 22.62 14.79
CA ALA A 28 -28.73 23.75 13.88
C ALA A 28 -29.57 23.49 12.62
N THR A 29 -30.38 24.49 12.30
CA THR A 29 -31.35 24.58 11.20
C THR A 29 -30.72 24.35 9.83
N ALA A 30 -31.32 23.47 9.02
CA ALA A 30 -30.89 23.18 7.67
C ALA A 30 -31.29 24.30 6.70
N VAL A 31 -30.28 24.96 6.12
CA VAL A 31 -30.44 25.77 4.91
C VAL A 31 -30.10 24.88 3.72
N ALA A 32 -31.03 24.71 2.78
CA ALA A 32 -30.83 23.90 1.59
C ALA A 32 -29.77 24.54 0.68
N ALA A 33 -28.60 23.91 0.58
CA ALA A 33 -27.57 24.26 -0.37
C ALA A 33 -27.85 23.61 -1.73
N ALA A 34 -27.74 24.39 -2.81
CA ALA A 34 -27.74 23.93 -4.20
C ALA A 34 -26.67 22.82 -4.42
N PRO A 35 -26.82 21.94 -5.42
CA PRO A 35 -25.86 20.87 -5.68
C PRO A 35 -24.53 21.49 -6.16
N GLY A 36 -23.66 21.80 -5.20
CA GLY A 36 -22.28 22.20 -5.46
C GLY A 36 -21.54 21.03 -6.10
N ALA A 37 -20.81 21.33 -7.18
CA ALA A 37 -19.83 20.42 -7.76
C ALA A 37 -19.03 19.78 -6.61
N ALA A 38 -18.94 18.45 -6.61
CA ALA A 38 -18.22 17.71 -5.58
C ALA A 38 -16.81 18.31 -5.45
N SER A 39 -16.58 19.03 -4.35
CA SER A 39 -15.28 19.58 -4.02
C SER A 39 -14.31 18.41 -4.01
N SER A 40 -13.36 18.41 -4.94
CA SER A 40 -12.34 17.38 -5.00
C SER A 40 -11.42 17.58 -3.80
N GLN A 41 -11.69 16.83 -2.74
CA GLN A 41 -10.97 16.96 -1.47
C GLN A 41 -9.46 16.79 -1.68
N GLU A 42 -8.70 17.81 -1.28
CA GLU A 42 -7.25 17.85 -1.26
C GLU A 42 -6.75 17.27 0.07
N LEU A 43 -6.32 16.01 0.06
CA LEU A 43 -5.98 15.26 1.28
C LEU A 43 -4.50 15.40 1.68
N CYS A 44 -3.62 15.70 0.72
CA CYS A 44 -2.18 15.85 0.94
C CYS A 44 -1.70 17.30 0.68
N GLY A 45 -2.58 18.28 0.90
CA GLY A 45 -2.32 19.70 0.65
C GLY A 45 -2.72 20.19 -0.76
N PRO A 46 -2.50 21.47 -1.08
CA PRO A 46 -2.98 22.08 -2.32
C PRO A 46 -2.54 21.34 -3.57
N GLY A 47 -3.47 21.06 -4.49
CA GLY A 47 -3.20 20.33 -5.73
C GLY A 47 -3.18 18.80 -5.61
N SER A 48 -3.45 18.24 -4.42
CA SER A 48 -3.47 16.79 -4.19
C SER A 48 -4.81 16.11 -4.50
N ALA A 49 -5.79 16.85 -5.04
CA ALA A 49 -7.10 16.35 -5.38
C ALA A 49 -7.03 15.14 -6.33
N LEU A 50 -7.57 14.00 -5.89
CA LEU A 50 -7.64 12.79 -6.70
C LEU A 50 -8.67 12.93 -7.83
N SER A 51 -8.21 12.75 -9.07
CA SER A 51 -9.05 12.69 -10.27
C SER A 51 -9.06 11.27 -10.83
N PHE A 52 -10.08 10.50 -10.44
CA PHE A 52 -10.24 9.10 -10.84
C PHE A 52 -11.20 8.94 -12.02
N HIS A 53 -10.74 8.32 -13.10
CA HIS A 53 -11.56 7.99 -14.27
C HIS A 53 -11.35 6.53 -14.68
N ARG A 54 -12.38 5.70 -14.55
CA ARG A 54 -12.34 4.27 -14.91
C ARG A 54 -11.88 4.03 -16.35
N SER A 55 -12.32 4.89 -17.29
CA SER A 55 -11.95 4.81 -18.70
C SER A 55 -10.47 5.06 -18.99
N ALA A 56 -9.72 5.65 -18.05
CA ALA A 56 -8.28 5.87 -18.20
C ALA A 56 -7.48 4.56 -18.16
N PHE A 57 -8.05 3.49 -17.60
CA PHE A 57 -7.39 2.19 -17.44
C PHE A 57 -7.67 1.26 -18.64
N PRO A 58 -6.68 0.50 -19.12
CA PRO A 58 -6.88 -0.46 -20.21
C PRO A 58 -7.63 -1.72 -19.74
N ALA A 59 -8.36 -2.36 -20.65
CA ALA A 59 -9.12 -3.59 -20.35
C ALA A 59 -8.22 -4.82 -20.06
N LYS A 60 -7.03 -4.85 -20.67
CA LYS A 60 -5.93 -5.76 -20.34
C LYS A 60 -4.92 -4.96 -19.49
N PRO A 61 -4.90 -5.13 -18.15
CA PRO A 61 -4.01 -4.35 -17.31
C PRO A 61 -2.56 -4.70 -17.61
N GLU A 62 -1.67 -3.73 -17.66
CA GLU A 62 -0.23 -3.91 -17.69
C GLU A 62 0.38 -2.78 -16.85
N ILE A 63 1.42 -3.09 -16.09
CA ILE A 63 2.09 -2.12 -15.23
C ILE A 63 3.58 -2.16 -15.56
N ASP A 64 3.98 -1.31 -16.50
CA ASP A 64 5.32 -1.16 -17.03
C ASP A 64 5.96 0.19 -16.65
N ASN A 65 5.34 0.94 -15.74
CA ASN A 65 5.88 2.17 -15.16
C ASN A 65 7.37 1.99 -14.78
N LYS A 66 8.18 2.99 -15.15
CA LYS A 66 9.64 2.97 -14.96
C LYS A 66 10.04 2.70 -13.51
N TRP A 67 9.32 3.27 -12.55
CA TRP A 67 9.66 3.24 -11.13
C TRP A 67 8.93 2.15 -10.36
N LEU A 68 7.77 1.68 -10.88
CA LEU A 68 6.97 0.62 -10.27
C LEU A 68 6.53 -0.40 -11.32
N THR A 69 7.50 -1.10 -11.91
CA THR A 69 7.20 -2.20 -12.85
C THR A 69 6.66 -3.40 -12.08
N LEU A 70 5.44 -3.85 -12.42
CA LEU A 70 4.75 -4.97 -11.78
C LEU A 70 4.34 -6.03 -12.81
N LYS A 71 5.31 -6.85 -13.23
CA LYS A 71 5.05 -7.97 -14.16
C LYS A 71 4.84 -9.28 -13.40
N PRO A 72 3.80 -10.07 -13.72
CA PRO A 72 3.57 -11.36 -13.08
C PRO A 72 4.82 -12.24 -13.01
N GLY A 73 5.07 -12.83 -11.85
CA GLY A 73 6.26 -13.63 -11.56
C GLY A 73 7.48 -12.84 -11.12
N MET A 74 7.43 -11.50 -11.06
CA MET A 74 8.46 -10.73 -10.36
C MET A 74 8.34 -10.98 -8.86
N GLN A 75 9.44 -11.43 -8.24
CA GLN A 75 9.58 -11.55 -6.81
C GLN A 75 10.74 -10.67 -6.33
N ARG A 76 10.51 -9.94 -5.23
CA ARG A 76 11.51 -9.16 -4.50
C ARG A 76 11.55 -9.61 -3.05
N THR A 77 12.74 -9.56 -2.45
CA THR A 77 12.90 -9.75 -1.01
C THR A 77 13.71 -8.61 -0.46
N THR A 78 13.12 -7.89 0.50
CA THR A 78 13.81 -6.88 1.31
C THR A 78 14.00 -7.44 2.72
N THR A 79 15.11 -7.07 3.35
CA THR A 79 15.40 -7.45 4.73
C THR A 79 15.96 -6.25 5.47
N GLY A 80 15.78 -6.23 6.79
CA GLY A 80 16.31 -5.18 7.62
C GLY A 80 15.76 -5.26 9.02
N LYS A 81 15.37 -4.12 9.58
CA LYS A 81 14.98 -4.05 10.99
C LYS A 81 14.00 -2.91 11.25
N VAL A 82 13.27 -3.06 12.34
CA VAL A 82 12.54 -1.96 12.99
C VAL A 82 13.20 -1.71 14.34
N VAL A 83 13.57 -0.46 14.57
CA VAL A 83 14.12 0.01 15.84
C VAL A 83 12.99 0.73 16.57
N SER A 84 12.66 0.26 17.77
CA SER A 84 11.59 0.78 18.63
C SER A 84 12.11 1.02 20.06
N PRO A 85 11.37 1.74 20.92
CA PRO A 85 11.70 1.85 22.35
C PRO A 85 11.77 0.49 23.05
N ASP A 86 10.97 -0.49 22.60
CA ASP A 86 10.90 -1.85 23.14
C ASP A 86 12.01 -2.77 22.62
N GLY A 87 12.82 -2.31 21.66
CA GLY A 87 13.97 -3.03 21.12
C GLY A 87 14.04 -3.03 19.59
N THR A 88 14.98 -3.81 19.06
CA THR A 88 15.17 -3.97 17.62
C THR A 88 14.69 -5.33 17.15
N THR A 89 13.87 -5.33 16.11
CA THR A 89 13.29 -6.54 15.53
C THR A 89 13.75 -6.71 14.08
N ALA A 90 14.18 -7.92 13.70
CA ALA A 90 14.55 -8.22 12.33
C ALA A 90 13.28 -8.33 11.45
N ARG A 91 13.35 -7.78 10.24
CA ARG A 91 12.24 -7.75 9.28
C ARG A 91 12.63 -8.36 7.95
N THR A 92 11.69 -9.06 7.33
CA THR A 92 11.84 -9.58 5.97
C THR A 92 10.50 -9.46 5.26
N VAL A 93 10.48 -8.83 4.09
CA VAL A 93 9.29 -8.75 3.24
C VAL A 93 9.56 -9.50 1.93
N VAL A 94 8.65 -10.39 1.56
CA VAL A 94 8.69 -11.10 0.26
C VAL A 94 7.49 -10.69 -0.57
N SER A 95 7.75 -9.84 -1.56
CA SER A 95 6.74 -9.33 -2.49
C SER A 95 6.73 -10.12 -3.79
N ILE A 96 5.55 -10.57 -4.24
CA ILE A 96 5.39 -11.29 -5.49
C ILE A 96 4.23 -10.72 -6.30
N VAL A 97 4.52 -10.27 -7.52
CA VAL A 97 3.48 -9.92 -8.49
C VAL A 97 2.84 -11.20 -9.01
N THR A 98 1.56 -11.40 -8.74
CA THR A 98 0.84 -12.61 -9.12
C THR A 98 0.33 -12.55 -10.57
N GLY A 99 -0.21 -13.66 -11.07
CA GLY A 99 -1.00 -13.69 -12.31
C GLY A 99 -2.50 -13.40 -12.08
N LEU A 100 -2.89 -12.98 -10.86
CA LEU A 100 -4.28 -12.71 -10.55
C LEU A 100 -4.68 -11.32 -11.01
N THR A 101 -5.91 -11.23 -11.49
CA THR A 101 -6.61 -9.97 -11.70
C THR A 101 -7.91 -9.95 -10.93
N LYS A 102 -8.29 -8.78 -10.44
CA LYS A 102 -9.55 -8.55 -9.74
C LYS A 102 -10.20 -7.27 -10.27
N VAL A 103 -11.52 -7.21 -10.33
CA VAL A 103 -12.20 -5.96 -10.70
C VAL A 103 -12.54 -5.23 -9.41
N ILE A 104 -11.96 -4.03 -9.24
CA ILE A 104 -12.23 -3.14 -8.11
C ILE A 104 -12.64 -1.79 -8.70
N ASP A 105 -13.76 -1.26 -8.23
CA ASP A 105 -14.28 0.03 -8.68
C ASP A 105 -14.39 0.15 -10.21
N GLY A 106 -14.78 -0.96 -10.87
CA GLY A 106 -14.90 -1.07 -12.33
C GLY A 106 -13.58 -1.16 -13.10
N VAL A 107 -12.43 -1.20 -12.43
CA VAL A 107 -11.09 -1.32 -13.04
C VAL A 107 -10.52 -2.72 -12.79
N LYS A 108 -9.95 -3.33 -13.84
CA LYS A 108 -9.24 -4.61 -13.71
C LYS A 108 -7.82 -4.36 -13.19
N THR A 109 -7.56 -4.80 -11.96
CA THR A 109 -6.28 -4.64 -11.25
C THR A 109 -5.43 -5.90 -11.35
N ILE A 110 -4.13 -5.78 -11.05
CA ILE A 110 -3.18 -6.87 -10.81
C ILE A 110 -2.99 -6.99 -9.29
N ALA A 111 -3.05 -8.20 -8.76
CA ALA A 111 -2.76 -8.45 -7.35
C ALA A 111 -1.26 -8.70 -7.13
N ILE A 112 -0.68 -7.98 -6.18
CA ILE A 112 0.59 -8.34 -5.54
C ILE A 112 0.27 -9.16 -4.29
N TRP A 113 1.07 -10.18 -4.02
CA TRP A 113 1.05 -10.92 -2.76
C TRP A 113 2.29 -10.61 -1.96
N ASP A 114 2.11 -9.85 -0.89
CA ASP A 114 3.16 -9.44 0.04
C ASP A 114 3.06 -10.28 1.32
N ARG A 115 4.22 -10.59 1.90
CA ARG A 115 4.33 -11.31 3.17
C ARG A 115 5.42 -10.68 3.99
N ASP A 116 5.06 -10.29 5.19
CA ASP A 116 5.96 -9.64 6.12
C ASP A 116 6.24 -10.55 7.32
N TYR A 117 7.53 -10.68 7.64
CA TYR A 117 8.03 -11.53 8.70
C TYR A 117 8.77 -10.71 9.74
N SER A 118 8.46 -10.96 11.00
CA SER A 118 9.07 -10.36 12.19
C SER A 118 9.84 -11.44 12.93
N ASN A 119 11.17 -11.32 13.03
CA ASN A 119 12.03 -12.36 13.61
C ASN A 119 11.78 -13.78 13.03
N GLY A 120 11.40 -13.85 11.75
CA GLY A 120 11.09 -15.10 11.04
C GLY A 120 9.65 -15.60 11.19
N GLU A 121 8.83 -14.98 12.04
CA GLU A 121 7.40 -15.27 12.16
C GLU A 121 6.60 -14.43 11.16
N LEU A 122 5.65 -15.06 10.43
CA LEU A 122 4.73 -14.33 9.56
C LEU A 122 3.81 -13.48 10.42
N VAL A 123 3.83 -12.17 10.22
CA VAL A 123 2.95 -11.22 10.94
C VAL A 123 1.86 -10.66 10.03
N GLU A 124 2.10 -10.63 8.72
CA GLU A 124 1.11 -10.19 7.75
C GLU A 124 1.26 -10.93 6.41
N SER A 125 0.12 -11.24 5.77
CA SER A 125 0.06 -11.68 4.38
C SER A 125 -1.02 -10.91 3.64
N GLU A 126 -0.62 -10.08 2.68
CA GLU A 126 -1.49 -9.10 2.04
C GLU A 126 -1.73 -9.40 0.56
N LEU A 127 -2.95 -9.13 0.08
CA LEU A 127 -3.21 -8.87 -1.33
C LEU A 127 -3.44 -7.37 -1.58
N ALA A 128 -2.53 -6.74 -2.31
CA ALA A 128 -2.65 -5.34 -2.74
C ALA A 128 -2.94 -5.25 -4.25
N PHE A 129 -3.83 -4.35 -4.63
CA PHE A 129 -4.40 -4.30 -5.99
C PHE A 129 -3.98 -3.03 -6.73
N PHE A 130 -3.26 -3.21 -7.84
CA PHE A 130 -2.75 -2.08 -8.62
C PHE A 130 -3.28 -2.06 -10.05
N ALA A 131 -3.44 -0.88 -10.63
CA ALA A 131 -3.63 -0.74 -12.07
C ALA A 131 -2.90 0.49 -12.60
N GLN A 132 -2.47 0.43 -13.86
CA GLN A 132 -1.83 1.56 -14.52
C GLN A 132 -2.80 2.17 -15.54
N THR A 133 -2.89 3.49 -15.56
CA THR A 133 -3.57 4.23 -16.61
C THR A 133 -2.82 4.12 -17.93
N ARG A 134 -3.49 4.40 -19.07
CA ARG A 134 -2.81 4.49 -20.39
C ARG A 134 -1.71 5.55 -20.44
N ARG A 135 -1.71 6.52 -19.52
CA ARG A 135 -0.70 7.57 -19.40
C ARG A 135 0.48 7.20 -18.49
N GLY A 136 0.51 5.99 -17.92
CA GLY A 136 1.65 5.50 -17.16
C GLY A 136 1.57 5.66 -15.63
N THR A 137 0.56 6.37 -15.10
CA THR A 137 0.37 6.50 -13.65
C THR A 137 -0.16 5.21 -13.06
N VAL A 138 0.49 4.69 -12.03
CA VAL A 138 0.07 3.49 -11.28
C VAL A 138 -0.75 3.91 -10.09
N TRP A 139 -1.87 3.22 -9.88
CA TRP A 139 -2.82 3.46 -8.81
C TRP A 139 -2.94 2.25 -7.91
N LEU A 140 -3.10 2.50 -6.60
CA LEU A 140 -3.45 1.51 -5.58
C LEU A 140 -4.97 1.55 -5.36
N PHE A 141 -5.64 0.44 -5.57
CA PHE A 141 -7.10 0.31 -5.52
C PHE A 141 -7.62 -0.30 -4.24
N GLY A 142 -6.76 -0.88 -3.41
CA GLY A 142 -7.17 -1.57 -2.20
C GLY A 142 -6.12 -2.55 -1.70
N GLU A 143 -6.27 -2.89 -0.44
CA GLU A 143 -5.42 -3.81 0.31
C GLU A 143 -6.31 -4.74 1.14
N TYR A 144 -5.90 -5.99 1.23
CA TYR A 144 -6.46 -7.00 2.12
C TYR A 144 -5.31 -7.64 2.92
N PRO A 145 -4.87 -6.97 4.00
CA PRO A 145 -3.80 -7.45 4.87
C PRO A 145 -4.36 -8.44 5.89
N GLU A 146 -4.03 -9.72 5.75
CA GLU A 146 -4.31 -10.69 6.80
C GLU A 146 -3.23 -10.61 7.87
N GLU A 147 -3.61 -10.30 9.11
CA GLU A 147 -2.73 -10.22 10.27
C GLU A 147 -2.63 -11.58 10.97
N TYR A 148 -1.43 -11.92 11.43
CA TYR A 148 -1.13 -13.21 12.06
C TYR A 148 -0.49 -13.03 13.44
N GLU A 149 -0.98 -13.82 14.40
CA GLU A 149 -0.43 -13.90 15.75
C GLU A 149 -0.20 -15.38 16.11
N ASN A 150 1.03 -15.72 16.54
CA ASN A 150 1.39 -17.10 16.92
C ASN A 150 1.08 -18.11 15.80
N GLY A 151 1.35 -17.72 14.56
CA GLY A 151 1.07 -18.50 13.35
C GLY A 151 -0.41 -18.72 13.01
N LYS A 152 -1.34 -18.01 13.65
CA LYS A 152 -2.78 -18.08 13.38
C LYS A 152 -3.29 -16.76 12.82
N LEU A 153 -4.21 -16.84 11.87
CA LEU A 153 -4.92 -15.67 11.34
C LEU A 153 -5.71 -14.99 12.47
N ALA A 154 -5.36 -13.75 12.79
CA ALA A 154 -6.06 -12.92 13.76
C ALA A 154 -7.23 -12.16 13.11
N GLY A 155 -7.06 -11.71 11.87
CA GLY A 155 -8.09 -10.97 11.13
C GLY A 155 -7.52 -10.25 9.92
N ALA A 156 -8.28 -9.29 9.41
CA ALA A 156 -7.84 -8.34 8.39
C ALA A 156 -8.49 -6.97 8.64
N PRO A 157 -8.27 -6.36 9.82
CA PRO A 157 -9.01 -5.17 10.26
C PRO A 157 -8.77 -3.95 9.36
N SER A 158 -7.60 -3.89 8.73
CA SER A 158 -7.13 -2.78 7.90
C SER A 158 -7.51 -2.93 6.42
N THR A 159 -8.47 -3.79 6.11
CA THR A 159 -8.93 -4.01 4.73
C THR A 159 -9.57 -2.74 4.18
N PHE A 160 -9.10 -2.27 3.03
CA PHE A 160 -9.79 -1.22 2.26
C PHE A 160 -9.87 -1.55 0.78
N ILE A 161 -10.96 -1.12 0.15
CA ILE A 161 -11.24 -1.32 -1.28
C ILE A 161 -11.86 -0.06 -1.84
N SER A 162 -11.29 0.51 -2.91
CA SER A 162 -11.82 1.71 -3.57
C SER A 162 -13.28 1.55 -3.94
N GLY A 163 -14.06 2.59 -3.66
CA GLY A 163 -15.51 2.62 -3.89
C GLY A 163 -16.34 1.98 -2.77
N MET A 164 -15.71 1.43 -1.73
CA MET A 164 -16.37 0.93 -0.51
C MET A 164 -16.02 1.85 0.66
N ASP A 165 -16.94 2.08 1.59
CA ASP A 165 -16.71 2.82 2.84
C ASP A 165 -15.93 4.13 2.70
N LYS A 166 -16.23 4.87 1.62
CA LYS A 166 -15.57 6.13 1.22
C LYS A 166 -14.08 5.99 0.88
N ALA A 167 -13.54 4.78 0.82
CA ALA A 167 -12.19 4.53 0.35
C ALA A 167 -12.04 4.93 -1.13
N ARG A 168 -10.92 5.57 -1.44
CA ARG A 168 -10.57 6.09 -2.76
C ARG A 168 -9.21 5.53 -3.14
N ALA A 169 -9.16 4.90 -4.31
CA ALA A 169 -7.90 4.59 -4.96
C ALA A 169 -7.04 5.85 -5.11
N GLY A 170 -5.74 5.74 -4.89
CA GLY A 170 -4.79 6.84 -5.06
C GLY A 170 -3.65 6.46 -6.00
N ILE A 171 -2.72 7.40 -6.20
CA ILE A 171 -1.58 7.26 -7.10
C ILE A 171 -0.44 6.59 -6.34
N ALA A 172 -0.21 5.30 -6.56
CA ALA A 172 0.94 4.60 -5.98
C ALA A 172 2.27 5.06 -6.58
N MET A 173 2.27 5.42 -7.88
CA MET A 173 3.45 5.91 -8.58
C MET A 173 3.05 6.80 -9.77
N GLN A 174 3.58 8.02 -9.82
CA GLN A 174 3.38 8.93 -10.95
C GLN A 174 4.03 8.36 -12.24
N ALA A 175 3.45 8.69 -13.40
CA ALA A 175 4.04 8.32 -14.70
C ALA A 175 5.43 8.94 -14.87
N GLU A 176 5.51 10.24 -14.56
CA GLU A 176 6.71 11.06 -14.62
C GLU A 176 6.82 11.82 -13.29
N PRO A 177 7.48 11.24 -12.28
CA PRO A 177 7.63 11.91 -10.99
C PRO A 177 8.61 13.09 -11.11
N HIS A 178 8.25 14.25 -10.56
CA HIS A 178 9.08 15.45 -10.55
C HIS A 178 9.24 15.98 -9.13
N ARG A 179 10.40 16.59 -8.86
CA ARG A 179 10.61 17.34 -7.62
C ARG A 179 9.88 18.68 -7.71
N ASN A 180 9.60 19.28 -6.55
CA ASN A 180 8.96 20.59 -6.42
C ASN A 180 7.55 20.65 -7.03
N THR A 181 6.86 19.51 -7.05
CA THR A 181 5.42 19.44 -7.30
C THR A 181 4.70 19.18 -5.98
N PRO A 182 3.38 19.46 -5.87
CA PRO A 182 2.62 19.07 -4.69
C PRO A 182 2.75 17.58 -4.37
N ALA A 183 2.61 17.25 -3.08
CA ALA A 183 2.42 15.88 -2.64
C ALA A 183 1.10 15.32 -3.23
N TYR A 184 1.04 13.99 -3.39
CA TYR A 184 -0.10 13.30 -3.98
C TYR A 184 -0.61 12.20 -3.06
N VAL A 185 -1.91 11.94 -3.13
CA VAL A 185 -2.56 10.87 -2.36
C VAL A 185 -2.19 9.52 -2.96
N GLN A 186 -1.57 8.64 -2.17
CA GLN A 186 -1.25 7.26 -2.54
C GLN A 186 -2.44 6.32 -2.34
N ALA A 187 -3.21 6.51 -1.27
CA ALA A 187 -4.59 6.04 -1.11
C ALA A 187 -5.26 6.71 0.09
N TYR A 188 -6.59 6.62 0.17
CA TYR A 188 -7.36 7.16 1.29
C TYR A 188 -8.50 6.19 1.64
N ALA A 189 -8.56 5.74 2.88
CA ALA A 189 -9.62 4.89 3.41
C ALA A 189 -9.93 5.26 4.86
N PRO A 190 -10.88 6.19 5.09
CA PRO A 190 -11.14 6.73 6.42
C PRO A 190 -11.77 5.72 7.38
N SER A 191 -12.39 4.64 6.90
CA SER A 191 -12.97 3.61 7.76
C SER A 191 -11.93 2.76 8.50
N VAL A 192 -10.68 2.81 8.04
CA VAL A 192 -9.51 2.15 8.65
C VAL A 192 -8.41 3.19 8.91
N ASP A 193 -8.81 4.45 9.10
CA ASP A 193 -8.02 5.68 9.21
C ASP A 193 -6.69 5.66 8.45
N PHE A 194 -6.78 5.24 7.18
CA PHE A 194 -5.65 5.19 6.27
C PHE A 194 -5.66 6.44 5.38
N LEU A 195 -4.59 7.20 5.43
CA LEU A 195 -4.25 8.20 4.42
C LEU A 195 -2.74 8.14 4.22
N ASP A 196 -2.33 7.93 2.98
CA ASP A 196 -0.92 7.94 2.63
C ASP A 196 -0.66 8.96 1.52
N CYS A 197 0.40 9.73 1.68
CA CYS A 197 0.79 10.83 0.81
C CYS A 197 2.24 10.68 0.37
N GLY A 198 2.49 10.78 -0.93
CA GLY A 198 3.83 10.75 -1.50
C GLY A 198 4.31 12.15 -1.90
N ASP A 199 5.56 12.49 -1.56
CA ASP A 199 6.28 13.65 -2.08
C ASP A 199 7.64 13.22 -2.67
N VAL A 200 7.92 13.62 -3.91
CA VAL A 200 9.18 13.28 -4.59
C VAL A 200 10.33 14.11 -4.01
N LYS A 201 11.02 13.54 -3.03
CA LYS A 201 12.05 14.24 -2.26
C LYS A 201 13.35 14.44 -3.03
N TYR A 202 13.86 13.36 -3.61
CA TYR A 202 15.16 13.33 -4.29
C TYR A 202 15.08 12.53 -5.59
N LYS A 203 15.95 12.87 -6.54
CA LYS A 203 16.13 12.15 -7.82
C LYS A 203 17.60 12.13 -8.19
N HIS A 204 17.96 11.25 -9.13
CA HIS A 204 19.31 11.14 -9.69
C HIS A 204 20.38 10.77 -8.65
N LEU A 205 19.99 9.99 -7.65
CA LEU A 205 20.93 9.46 -6.65
C LEU A 205 21.62 8.18 -7.17
N CYS A 206 22.81 7.91 -6.66
CA CYS A 206 23.43 6.59 -6.71
C CYS A 206 23.29 5.95 -5.33
N VAL A 207 22.70 4.76 -5.25
CA VAL A 207 22.43 4.06 -3.98
C VAL A 207 22.82 2.59 -4.10
N CYS A 208 23.61 2.11 -3.13
CA CYS A 208 23.96 0.71 -3.02
C CYS A 208 23.17 0.04 -1.89
N VAL A 209 22.68 -1.16 -2.20
CA VAL A 209 22.04 -2.11 -1.27
C VAL A 209 22.69 -3.47 -1.46
N PRO A 210 22.45 -4.49 -0.61
CA PRO A 210 23.12 -5.78 -0.73
C PRO A 210 22.91 -6.46 -2.09
N LYS A 211 21.78 -6.21 -2.77
CA LYS A 211 21.51 -6.74 -4.11
C LYS A 211 22.37 -6.10 -5.22
N GLY A 212 22.94 -4.91 -4.99
CA GLY A 212 23.75 -4.16 -5.96
C GLY A 212 23.63 -2.64 -5.81
N CYS A 213 24.38 -1.92 -6.64
CA CYS A 213 24.29 -0.47 -6.77
C CYS A 213 23.36 -0.07 -7.93
N TYR A 214 22.64 1.02 -7.73
CA TYR A 214 21.63 1.54 -8.64
C TYR A 214 21.88 3.03 -8.88
N ASP A 215 21.87 3.41 -10.15
CA ASP A 215 21.88 4.80 -10.59
C ASP A 215 20.45 5.30 -10.86
N ASP A 216 20.32 6.62 -10.98
CA ASP A 216 19.05 7.30 -11.21
C ASP A 216 17.98 6.93 -10.17
N VAL A 217 18.38 6.80 -8.90
CA VAL A 217 17.45 6.47 -7.81
C VAL A 217 16.61 7.68 -7.42
N MET A 218 15.31 7.45 -7.29
CA MET A 218 14.34 8.41 -6.79
C MET A 218 13.97 8.07 -5.34
N VAL A 219 13.74 9.10 -4.53
CA VAL A 219 13.24 8.96 -3.16
C VAL A 219 11.90 9.65 -3.06
N ILE A 220 10.91 8.94 -2.53
CA ILE A 220 9.61 9.48 -2.15
C ILE A 220 9.57 9.53 -0.61
N ASP A 221 9.28 10.71 -0.05
CA ASP A 221 8.80 10.87 1.33
C ASP A 221 7.34 10.39 1.33
N GLU A 222 7.03 9.33 2.07
CA GLU A 222 5.69 8.79 2.22
C GLU A 222 5.23 9.03 3.66
N PHE A 223 4.13 9.77 3.84
CA PHE A 223 3.68 10.28 5.14
C PHE A 223 2.16 10.38 5.22
N ASN A 224 1.64 10.35 6.45
CA ASN A 224 0.22 10.59 6.73
C ASN A 224 0.06 11.98 7.37
N PRO A 225 -0.61 12.95 6.72
CA PRO A 225 -0.81 14.28 7.28
C PRO A 225 -1.80 14.31 8.46
N LEU A 226 -2.50 13.20 8.75
CA LEU A 226 -3.33 13.06 9.95
C LEU A 226 -2.50 12.69 11.18
N ASP A 227 -1.29 12.15 10.99
CA ASP A 227 -0.41 11.80 12.09
C ASP A 227 0.36 13.04 12.58
N PRO A 228 0.63 13.13 13.90
CA PRO A 228 1.48 14.20 14.40
C PRO A 228 2.89 14.05 13.83
N PRO A 229 3.65 15.15 13.59
CA PRO A 229 5.00 15.06 13.06
C PRO A 229 5.96 14.16 13.86
N SER A 230 5.69 13.96 15.16
CA SER A 230 6.45 13.07 16.03
C SER A 230 6.26 11.57 15.74
N ALA A 231 5.18 11.19 15.06
CA ALA A 231 4.94 9.80 14.64
C ALA A 231 6.01 9.30 13.66
N GLY A 232 6.72 10.21 13.00
CA GLY A 232 7.67 9.88 11.96
C GLY A 232 6.98 9.45 10.68
N HIS A 233 7.80 9.14 9.68
CA HIS A 233 7.33 8.69 8.36
C HIS A 233 8.45 7.96 7.64
N GLN A 234 8.19 7.48 6.43
CA GLN A 234 9.14 6.68 5.66
C GLN A 234 9.66 7.41 4.43
N ARG A 235 10.88 7.06 4.04
CA ARG A 235 11.43 7.33 2.71
C ARG A 235 11.60 6.03 1.96
N LYS A 236 11.00 5.97 0.78
CA LYS A 236 11.10 4.82 -0.12
C LYS A 236 11.93 5.18 -1.33
N TYR A 237 12.95 4.35 -1.59
CA TYR A 237 13.93 4.53 -2.65
C TYR A 237 13.57 3.61 -3.80
N TYR A 238 13.35 4.18 -4.98
CA TYR A 238 12.94 3.47 -6.18
C TYR A 238 14.03 3.55 -7.25
N ALA A 239 14.42 2.41 -7.79
CA ALA A 239 15.34 2.31 -8.92
C ALA A 239 14.59 1.94 -10.22
N PRO A 240 14.98 2.51 -11.38
CA PRO A 240 14.34 2.21 -12.65
C PRO A 240 14.28 0.72 -12.97
N ARG A 241 13.11 0.25 -13.42
CA ARG A 241 12.77 -1.14 -13.79
C ARG A 241 12.94 -2.17 -12.67
N THR A 242 13.44 -1.75 -11.51
CA THR A 242 13.66 -2.58 -10.33
C THR A 242 12.53 -2.39 -9.34
N GLY A 243 12.09 -1.16 -9.07
CA GLY A 243 11.11 -0.87 -8.02
C GLY A 243 11.77 -0.39 -6.74
N LEU A 244 11.08 -0.62 -5.61
CA LEU A 244 11.59 -0.35 -4.27
C LEU A 244 12.90 -1.10 -4.02
N ILE A 245 13.95 -0.37 -3.65
CA ILE A 245 15.26 -0.92 -3.31
C ILE A 245 15.64 -0.69 -1.84
N LYS A 246 15.11 0.35 -1.19
CA LYS A 246 15.44 0.71 0.19
C LYS A 246 14.28 1.45 0.86
N VAL A 247 14.11 1.23 2.16
CA VAL A 247 13.23 2.01 3.06
C VAL A 247 14.07 2.55 4.20
N THR A 248 13.83 3.79 4.60
CA THR A 248 14.42 4.39 5.81
C THR A 248 13.38 5.21 6.54
N ALA A 249 13.43 5.24 7.87
CA ALA A 249 12.58 6.10 8.68
C ALA A 249 13.10 7.55 8.76
N VAL A 250 12.17 8.46 9.01
CA VAL A 250 12.41 9.86 9.36
C VAL A 250 11.62 10.18 10.64
N GLY A 251 12.32 10.22 11.77
CA GLY A 251 11.66 10.38 13.09
C GLY A 251 10.82 9.17 13.46
N GLY A 252 9.93 9.34 14.45
CA GLY A 252 9.08 8.26 14.95
C GLY A 252 9.76 7.35 15.96
N GLU A 253 8.95 6.71 16.79
CA GLU A 253 9.40 5.69 17.76
C GLU A 253 9.74 4.39 17.03
N ASP A 254 8.94 3.98 16.04
CA ASP A 254 9.14 2.76 15.26
C ASP A 254 9.81 3.07 13.92
N GLN A 255 11.13 2.91 13.88
CA GLN A 255 11.96 3.26 12.74
C GLN A 255 12.33 2.05 11.89
N GLU A 256 11.70 1.93 10.72
CA GLU A 256 11.98 0.87 9.75
C GLU A 256 13.16 1.21 8.82
N PHE A 257 14.05 0.23 8.64
CA PHE A 257 15.15 0.27 7.67
C PHE A 257 15.18 -1.05 6.92
N MET A 258 14.96 -1.02 5.61
CA MET A 258 14.90 -2.21 4.77
C MET A 258 15.75 -2.03 3.53
N ASP A 259 16.44 -3.10 3.11
CA ASP A 259 17.24 -3.11 1.89
C ASP A 259 16.85 -4.30 1.01
N LEU A 260 16.82 -4.07 -0.31
CA LEU A 260 16.62 -5.13 -1.29
C LEU A 260 17.83 -6.06 -1.29
N VAL A 261 17.57 -7.33 -1.05
CA VAL A 261 18.59 -8.39 -1.03
C VAL A 261 18.43 -9.40 -2.16
N LYS A 262 17.21 -9.53 -2.72
CA LYS A 262 16.94 -10.54 -3.76
C LYS A 262 15.92 -10.08 -4.77
N ILE A 263 16.18 -10.38 -6.04
CA ILE A 263 15.22 -10.34 -7.14
C ILE A 263 15.18 -11.73 -7.76
N LYS A 264 13.98 -12.24 -8.03
CA LYS A 264 13.77 -13.50 -8.74
C LYS A 264 12.65 -13.34 -9.76
N LYS A 265 12.82 -13.91 -10.95
CA LYS A 265 11.72 -14.14 -11.90
C LYS A 265 11.26 -15.57 -11.76
N LEU A 266 10.00 -15.75 -11.35
CA LEU A 266 9.39 -17.07 -11.22
C LEU A 266 9.17 -17.70 -12.59
N ASN A 267 9.44 -18.99 -12.70
CA ASN A 267 9.03 -19.76 -13.88
C ASN A 267 7.52 -20.07 -13.80
N ARG A 268 6.95 -20.67 -14.87
CA ARG A 268 5.51 -20.95 -14.98
C ARG A 268 4.99 -21.82 -13.82
N THR A 269 5.73 -22.85 -13.44
CA THR A 269 5.35 -23.76 -12.35
C THR A 269 5.34 -23.06 -10.99
N GLU A 270 6.36 -22.22 -10.74
CA GLU A 270 6.45 -21.44 -9.51
C GLU A 270 5.33 -20.39 -9.43
N LEU A 271 5.06 -19.68 -10.53
CA LEU A 271 3.98 -18.71 -10.60
C LEU A 271 2.61 -19.37 -10.42
N ALA A 272 2.38 -20.56 -10.96
CA ALA A 272 1.14 -21.31 -10.73
C ALA A 272 0.92 -21.64 -9.24
N LYS A 273 1.99 -22.04 -8.53
CA LYS A 273 1.94 -22.28 -7.07
C LYS A 273 1.63 -21.00 -6.30
N VAL A 274 2.26 -19.89 -6.67
CA VAL A 274 1.97 -18.56 -6.10
C VAL A 274 0.51 -18.17 -6.33
N ASN A 275 0.01 -18.31 -7.56
CA ASN A 275 -1.36 -17.98 -7.91
C ASN A 275 -2.37 -18.82 -7.10
N ALA A 276 -2.11 -20.12 -6.90
CA ALA A 276 -2.96 -20.97 -6.09
C ALA A 276 -3.03 -20.50 -4.62
N ARG A 277 -1.91 -20.04 -4.06
CA ARG A 277 -1.86 -19.49 -2.69
C ARG A 277 -2.55 -18.12 -2.60
N ALA A 278 -2.29 -17.23 -3.55
CA ALA A 278 -2.97 -15.93 -3.62
C ALA A 278 -4.49 -16.08 -3.78
N LEU A 279 -4.96 -17.05 -4.58
CA LEU A 279 -6.39 -17.37 -4.67
C LEU A 279 -6.96 -17.92 -3.35
N ALA A 280 -6.17 -18.61 -2.54
CA ALA A 280 -6.62 -19.05 -1.23
C ALA A 280 -6.82 -17.86 -0.27
N ILE A 281 -5.95 -16.85 -0.34
CA ILE A 281 -6.10 -15.58 0.40
C ILE A 281 -7.34 -14.83 -0.11
N ASP A 282 -7.52 -14.64 -1.42
CA ASP A 282 -8.72 -14.01 -2.00
C ASP A 282 -9.99 -14.73 -1.53
N ARG A 283 -10.02 -16.08 -1.55
CA ARG A 283 -11.17 -16.85 -1.06
C ARG A 283 -11.47 -16.60 0.42
N ARG A 284 -10.45 -16.53 1.28
CA ARG A 284 -10.63 -16.22 2.71
C ARG A 284 -11.18 -14.82 2.95
N GLY A 285 -10.79 -13.84 2.12
CA GLY A 285 -11.29 -12.47 2.21
C GLY A 285 -12.82 -12.36 2.19
N TYR A 286 -13.50 -13.26 1.49
CA TYR A 286 -14.98 -13.30 1.46
C TYR A 286 -15.63 -13.69 2.79
N THR A 287 -14.87 -14.34 3.67
CA THR A 287 -15.32 -14.73 5.01
C THR A 287 -14.79 -13.82 6.11
N VAL A 288 -13.57 -13.31 5.96
CA VAL A 288 -12.88 -12.46 6.94
C VAL A 288 -13.35 -11.01 6.85
N SER A 289 -13.49 -10.46 5.64
CA SER A 289 -13.95 -9.09 5.39
C SER A 289 -15.26 -9.11 4.59
N LYS A 290 -16.36 -9.42 5.27
CA LYS A 290 -17.70 -9.60 4.66
C LYS A 290 -18.33 -8.31 4.15
N ASP A 291 -17.98 -7.20 4.78
CA ASP A 291 -18.62 -5.91 4.53
C ASP A 291 -17.88 -5.08 3.50
N VAL A 292 -16.57 -5.31 3.34
CA VAL A 292 -15.71 -4.58 2.37
C VAL A 292 -15.24 -5.51 1.26
N TYR A 293 -14.33 -6.45 1.54
CA TYR A 293 -13.69 -7.27 0.51
C TYR A 293 -14.69 -8.15 -0.25
N ALA A 294 -15.62 -8.78 0.48
CA ALA A 294 -16.58 -9.71 -0.09
C ALA A 294 -17.57 -9.07 -1.08
N LYS A 295 -17.67 -7.73 -1.11
CA LYS A 295 -18.50 -6.98 -2.05
C LYS A 295 -17.88 -6.87 -3.45
N THR A 296 -16.64 -7.33 -3.62
CA THR A 296 -15.94 -7.33 -4.91
C THR A 296 -16.09 -8.67 -5.65
N PRO A 297 -16.04 -8.69 -6.99
CA PRO A 297 -15.84 -9.92 -7.76
C PRO A 297 -14.57 -10.68 -7.33
N ARG A 298 -14.60 -12.01 -7.42
CA ARG A 298 -13.45 -12.87 -7.08
C ARG A 298 -12.26 -12.58 -7.98
N ALA A 299 -11.06 -12.65 -7.42
CA ALA A 299 -9.86 -12.64 -8.23
C ALA A 299 -9.80 -13.91 -9.12
N VAL A 300 -9.27 -13.76 -10.32
CA VAL A 300 -9.10 -14.86 -11.29
C VAL A 300 -7.67 -14.87 -11.81
N VAL A 301 -7.15 -16.06 -12.13
CA VAL A 301 -5.88 -16.17 -12.86
C VAL A 301 -6.12 -15.78 -14.30
N THR A 302 -5.48 -14.71 -14.76
CA THR A 302 -5.53 -14.30 -16.16
C THR A 302 -4.26 -14.74 -16.86
N ASN A 303 -4.36 -15.77 -17.70
CA ASN A 303 -3.29 -16.13 -18.62
C ASN A 303 -3.10 -14.99 -19.62
N ARG A 304 -1.87 -14.49 -19.75
CA ARG A 304 -1.54 -13.35 -20.62
C ARG A 304 -0.95 -13.76 -21.94
#